data_AF-A0A2V7YT90-F1
#
_entry.id   AF-A0A2V7YT90-F1
#
_cell.length_a   1.000
_cell.length_b   1.000
_cell.length_c   1.000
_cell.angle_alpha   90.00
_cell.angle_beta   90.00
_cell.angle_gamma   90.00
#
_symmetry.space_group_name_H-M   'P 1'
#
loop_
_entity.id
_entity.type
_entity.pdbx_description
1 polymer ?
#
loop_
_entity_poly.entity_id
_entity_poly.type
_entity_poly.pdbx_seq_one_letter_code
_entity_poly.pdbx_strand_id
1 'polypeptide(L)'
;MTKLQLVEATIPELQLAMDAKRLTAERLVRLYRARIDAYDKTGPAVNAFLYVNPKAEEEARRLDAARGKGKARGPLYGIPVLLKDNIDVAGMPTTAGSVALAGSMPSGDAFIVCKLRAAGAVLLGKGTLTEFANFFGTGMPTGYSSLGGFGLNPYDPRPMPGGDGRPVLQTGGSSSGPGIAVNANLVSVAVGTETSGSILSPASSNGVVGIKPTVGLVSRHGILPITADQDTAGPIARTVTDAAILL
;
A
#
# COMPACT_ATOMS: atom_id res chain seq x y z
N MET A 1 -21.35 -14.26 20.07
CA MET A 1 -21.11 -13.18 19.07
C MET A 1 -19.78 -13.46 18.40
N THR A 2 -19.78 -13.58 17.06
CA THR A 2 -18.60 -13.96 16.26
C THR A 2 -17.54 -12.85 16.28
N LYS A 3 -16.30 -13.23 16.60
CA LYS A 3 -15.11 -12.37 16.61
C LYS A 3 -14.85 -11.89 15.17
N LEU A 4 -14.58 -10.59 14.98
CA LEU A 4 -14.19 -10.08 13.66
C LEU A 4 -12.94 -10.80 13.17
N GLN A 5 -13.01 -11.40 11.99
CA GLN A 5 -11.88 -11.98 11.28
C GLN A 5 -11.24 -10.90 10.42
N LEU A 6 -9.97 -10.57 10.67
CA LEU A 6 -9.27 -9.52 9.91
C LEU A 6 -8.95 -9.94 8.48
N VAL A 7 -8.56 -11.21 8.31
CA VAL A 7 -8.20 -11.78 7.00
C VAL A 7 -9.44 -11.80 6.13
N GLU A 8 -9.32 -11.23 4.93
CA GLU A 8 -10.40 -11.00 3.96
C GLU A 8 -11.48 -9.98 4.39
N ALA A 9 -11.32 -9.28 5.52
CA ALA A 9 -12.26 -8.23 5.90
C ALA A 9 -12.29 -7.10 4.87
N THR A 10 -13.49 -6.72 4.45
CA THR A 10 -13.76 -5.61 3.54
C THR A 10 -13.90 -4.28 4.28
N ILE A 11 -13.75 -3.15 3.60
CA ILE A 11 -13.94 -1.83 4.21
C ILE A 11 -15.33 -1.68 4.85
N PRO A 12 -16.45 -2.08 4.20
CA PRO A 12 -17.77 -2.03 4.84
C PRO A 12 -17.85 -2.83 6.14
N GLU A 13 -17.28 -4.04 6.20
CA GLU A 13 -17.29 -4.86 7.42
C GLU A 13 -16.46 -4.22 8.54
N LEU A 14 -15.30 -3.64 8.20
CA LEU A 14 -14.46 -2.90 9.14
C LEU A 14 -15.19 -1.66 9.68
N GLN A 15 -15.86 -0.90 8.82
CA GLN A 15 -16.68 0.25 9.24
C GLN A 15 -17.83 -0.18 10.16
N LEU A 16 -18.58 -1.23 9.79
CA LEU A 16 -19.65 -1.79 10.62
C LEU A 16 -19.15 -2.25 11.99
N ALA A 17 -17.97 -2.88 12.05
CA ALA A 17 -17.36 -3.29 13.31
C ALA A 17 -16.95 -2.09 14.17
N MET A 18 -16.41 -1.03 13.57
CA MET A 18 -16.04 0.20 14.27
C MET A 18 -17.28 0.99 14.74
N ASP A 19 -18.34 1.08 13.94
CA ASP A 19 -19.59 1.73 14.32
C ASP A 19 -20.31 0.99 15.45
N ALA A 20 -20.24 -0.35 15.44
CA ALA A 20 -20.72 -1.18 16.53
C ALA A 20 -19.79 -1.19 17.77
N LYS A 21 -18.72 -0.40 17.79
CA LYS A 21 -17.72 -0.33 18.87
C LYS A 21 -17.06 -1.69 19.20
N ARG A 22 -17.09 -2.63 18.25
CA ARG A 22 -16.41 -3.95 18.34
C ARG A 22 -14.96 -3.88 17.87
N LEU A 23 -14.61 -2.82 17.17
CA LEU A 23 -13.27 -2.51 16.68
C LEU A 23 -13.01 -1.01 16.86
N THR A 24 -11.75 -0.62 17.04
CA THR A 24 -11.30 0.77 16.93
C THR A 24 -10.25 0.87 15.83
N ALA A 25 -10.05 2.05 15.27
CA ALA A 25 -9.01 2.25 14.25
C ALA A 25 -7.62 1.94 14.81
N GLU A 26 -7.33 2.34 16.06
CA GLU A 26 -6.08 2.00 16.75
C GLU A 26 -5.90 0.48 16.83
N ARG A 27 -6.95 -0.25 17.21
CA ARG A 27 -6.89 -1.72 17.28
C ARG A 27 -6.70 -2.34 15.91
N LEU A 28 -7.34 -1.80 14.87
CA LEU A 28 -7.19 -2.25 13.49
C LEU A 28 -5.75 -2.09 13.00
N VAL A 29 -5.14 -0.92 13.23
CA VAL A 29 -3.72 -0.67 12.90
C VAL A 29 -2.82 -1.66 13.62
N ARG A 30 -3.03 -1.90 14.92
CA ARG A 30 -2.25 -2.90 15.67
C ARG A 30 -2.37 -4.31 15.12
N LEU A 31 -3.56 -4.70 14.67
CA LEU A 31 -3.78 -6.01 14.07
C LEU A 31 -3.01 -6.16 12.75
N TYR A 32 -3.02 -5.13 11.89
CA TYR A 32 -2.19 -5.15 10.68
C TYR A 32 -0.69 -5.08 11.00
N ARG A 33 -0.27 -4.27 11.98
CA ARG A 33 1.12 -4.18 12.41
C ARG A 33 1.65 -5.52 12.90
N ALA A 34 0.88 -6.24 13.71
CA ALA A 34 1.24 -7.58 14.15
C ALA A 34 1.40 -8.58 12.99
N ARG A 35 0.63 -8.41 11.89
CA ARG A 35 0.81 -9.22 10.68
C ARG A 35 2.06 -8.80 9.90
N ILE A 36 2.31 -7.49 9.75
CA ILE A 36 3.54 -6.99 9.11
C ILE A 36 4.76 -7.55 9.85
N ASP A 37 4.78 -7.44 11.18
CA ASP A 37 5.88 -7.93 12.01
C ASP A 37 6.07 -9.45 11.89
N ALA A 38 5.02 -10.23 11.62
CA ALA A 38 5.07 -11.69 11.51
C ALA A 38 5.43 -12.20 10.10
N TYR A 39 5.04 -11.47 9.04
CA TYR A 39 5.05 -11.99 7.66
C TYR A 39 5.91 -11.18 6.69
N ASP A 40 6.18 -9.89 6.95
CA ASP A 40 6.80 -9.01 5.95
C ASP A 40 8.32 -9.17 5.89
N LYS A 41 9.00 -9.09 7.04
CA LYS A 41 10.47 -9.26 7.15
C LYS A 41 10.88 -10.55 7.84
N THR A 42 9.94 -11.22 8.49
CA THR A 42 10.14 -12.50 9.19
C THR A 42 9.18 -13.55 8.65
N GLY A 43 9.32 -14.79 9.11
CA GLY A 43 8.46 -15.88 8.66
C GLY A 43 8.61 -16.08 7.15
N PRO A 44 7.53 -15.97 6.35
CA PRO A 44 7.61 -16.00 4.89
C PRO A 44 8.42 -14.87 4.26
N ALA A 45 8.67 -13.77 4.98
CA ALA A 45 9.47 -12.63 4.53
C ALA A 45 9.06 -12.09 3.15
N VAL A 46 7.77 -11.82 2.95
CA VAL A 46 7.21 -11.39 1.64
C VAL A 46 7.72 -10.02 1.17
N ASN A 47 8.30 -9.24 2.08
CA ASN A 47 9.03 -7.99 1.80
C ASN A 47 8.20 -6.96 1.02
N ALA A 48 6.96 -6.72 1.45
CA ALA A 48 6.03 -5.79 0.83
C ALA A 48 6.25 -4.33 1.27
N PHE A 49 6.73 -4.08 2.49
CA PHE A 49 6.95 -2.73 3.02
C PHE A 49 8.40 -2.28 2.87
N LEU A 50 8.60 -1.06 2.38
CA LEU A 50 9.90 -0.38 2.43
C LEU A 50 10.03 0.49 3.69
N TYR A 51 8.90 1.06 4.15
CA TYR A 51 8.83 1.85 5.37
C TYR A 51 7.49 1.63 6.07
N VAL A 52 7.51 1.40 7.39
CA VAL A 52 6.29 1.29 8.21
C VAL A 52 6.14 2.58 9.01
N ASN A 53 4.98 3.23 8.94
CA ASN A 53 4.75 4.50 9.64
C ASN A 53 4.72 4.28 11.16
N PRO A 54 5.69 4.80 11.94
CA PRO A 54 5.70 4.65 13.39
C PRO A 54 4.57 5.43 14.07
N LYS A 55 3.97 6.42 13.41
CA LYS A 55 2.90 7.27 13.94
C LYS A 55 1.49 6.75 13.63
N ALA A 56 1.34 5.66 12.86
CA ALA A 56 0.04 5.17 12.40
C ALA A 56 -0.93 4.85 13.55
N GLU A 57 -0.44 4.25 14.65
CA GLU A 57 -1.27 3.97 15.83
C GLU A 57 -1.74 5.26 16.52
N GLU A 58 -0.88 6.27 16.61
CA GLU A 58 -1.22 7.55 17.21
C GLU A 58 -2.25 8.30 16.36
N GLU A 59 -2.07 8.35 15.04
CA GLU A 59 -3.03 8.91 14.09
C GLU A 59 -4.39 8.23 14.22
N ALA A 60 -4.42 6.90 14.28
CA ALA A 60 -5.65 6.14 14.43
C ALA A 60 -6.36 6.40 15.77
N ARG A 61 -5.61 6.49 16.88
CA ARG A 61 -6.15 6.85 18.21
C ARG A 61 -6.83 8.23 18.19
N ARG A 62 -6.25 9.21 17.48
CA ARG A 62 -6.84 10.54 17.33
C ARG A 62 -8.16 10.50 16.56
N LEU A 63 -8.25 9.65 15.53
CA LEU A 63 -9.49 9.43 14.79
C LEU A 63 -10.56 8.76 15.67
N ASP A 64 -10.20 7.76 16.46
CA ASP A 64 -11.11 7.11 17.42
C ASP A 64 -11.69 8.12 18.43
N ALA A 65 -10.85 8.99 19.00
CA ALA A 65 -11.28 10.04 19.92
C ALA A 65 -12.21 11.08 19.27
N ALA A 66 -12.11 11.28 17.95
CA ALA A 66 -12.97 12.18 17.19
C ALA A 66 -14.25 11.51 16.66
N ARG A 67 -14.30 10.17 16.61
CA ARG A 67 -15.36 9.36 15.98
C ARG A 67 -16.76 9.64 16.53
N GLY A 68 -16.88 9.95 17.82
CA GLY A 68 -18.15 10.25 18.51
C GLY A 68 -18.61 11.70 18.47
N LYS A 69 -17.86 12.62 17.85
CA LYS A 69 -18.10 14.07 17.91
C LYS A 69 -19.05 14.61 16.83
N GLY A 70 -19.93 13.76 16.28
CA GLY A 70 -20.97 14.17 15.32
C GLY A 70 -20.51 14.66 13.95
N LYS A 71 -19.21 14.53 13.61
CA LYS A 71 -18.72 14.85 12.26
C LYS A 71 -19.13 13.76 11.27
N ALA A 72 -19.55 14.17 10.07
CA ALA A 72 -19.75 13.26 8.94
C ALA A 72 -18.43 12.54 8.64
N ARG A 73 -18.51 11.22 8.42
CA ARG A 73 -17.35 10.35 8.19
C ARG A 73 -17.56 9.60 6.87
N GLY A 74 -16.54 9.59 6.03
CA GLY A 74 -16.53 8.81 4.80
C GLY A 74 -16.15 7.34 5.06
N PRO A 75 -16.27 6.47 4.04
CA PRO A 75 -15.98 5.04 4.17
C PRO A 75 -14.52 4.71 4.50
N LEU A 76 -13.58 5.63 4.26
CA LEU A 76 -12.15 5.45 4.59
C LEU A 76 -11.79 5.86 6.02
N TYR A 77 -12.73 6.38 6.81
CA TYR A 77 -12.42 6.91 8.14
C TYR A 77 -11.92 5.82 9.10
N GLY A 78 -10.64 5.88 9.48
CA GLY A 78 -9.95 4.89 10.31
C GLY A 78 -9.38 3.69 9.55
N ILE A 79 -9.49 3.66 8.21
CA ILE A 79 -9.01 2.54 7.39
C ILE A 79 -7.51 2.69 7.08
N PRO A 80 -6.68 1.66 7.35
CA PRO A 80 -5.26 1.69 7.02
C PRO A 80 -5.00 1.54 5.51
N VAL A 81 -4.17 2.43 4.95
CA VAL A 81 -3.81 2.48 3.53
C VAL A 81 -2.30 2.44 3.36
N LEU A 82 -1.82 1.62 2.42
CA LEU A 82 -0.42 1.57 2.00
C LEU A 82 -0.22 2.40 0.74
N LEU A 83 0.86 3.16 0.66
CA LEU A 83 1.19 3.96 -0.52
C LEU A 83 2.45 3.40 -1.18
N LYS A 84 2.50 3.27 -2.50
CA LYS A 84 3.76 2.96 -3.20
C LYS A 84 4.84 4.00 -2.87
N ASP A 85 6.09 3.58 -2.74
CA ASP A 85 7.18 4.45 -2.26
C ASP A 85 7.63 5.56 -3.23
N ASN A 86 6.99 5.70 -4.39
CA ASN A 86 7.17 6.86 -5.28
C ASN A 86 6.14 7.98 -5.04
N ILE A 87 5.31 7.87 -3.99
CA ILE A 87 4.28 8.86 -3.63
C ILE A 87 4.74 9.64 -2.40
N ASP A 88 4.73 10.97 -2.47
CA ASP A 88 5.13 11.85 -1.37
C ASP A 88 4.18 11.81 -0.19
N VAL A 89 4.78 11.65 1.00
CA VAL A 89 4.09 11.71 2.29
C VAL A 89 4.98 12.47 3.25
N ALA A 90 4.52 13.61 3.75
CA ALA A 90 5.26 14.40 4.72
C ALA A 90 5.58 13.56 5.96
N GLY A 91 6.87 13.50 6.32
CA GLY A 91 7.35 12.72 7.46
C GLY A 91 7.56 11.22 7.20
N MET A 92 7.48 10.77 5.95
CA MET A 92 7.96 9.44 5.52
C MET A 92 8.89 9.59 4.31
N PRO A 93 9.88 8.70 4.12
CA PRO A 93 10.75 8.79 2.95
C PRO A 93 9.99 8.52 1.65
N THR A 94 10.45 9.11 0.55
CA THR A 94 10.03 8.80 -0.83
C THR A 94 11.28 8.54 -1.63
N THR A 95 11.57 7.26 -1.90
CA THR A 95 12.88 6.82 -2.40
C THR A 95 12.82 6.20 -3.79
N ALA A 96 11.62 5.89 -4.28
CA ALA A 96 11.41 5.06 -5.47
C ALA A 96 12.21 3.75 -5.44
N GLY A 97 12.48 3.22 -4.24
CA GLY A 97 13.27 2.00 -4.03
C GLY A 97 14.79 2.18 -4.16
N SER A 98 15.30 3.40 -4.33
CA SER A 98 16.72 3.61 -4.62
C SER A 98 17.54 4.00 -3.41
N VAL A 99 18.71 3.36 -3.25
CA VAL A 99 19.70 3.74 -2.23
C VAL A 99 20.16 5.18 -2.37
N ALA A 100 20.16 5.73 -3.60
CA ALA A 100 20.51 7.12 -3.86
C ALA A 100 19.52 8.11 -3.22
N LEU A 101 18.28 7.66 -2.97
CA LEU A 101 17.21 8.45 -2.36
C LEU A 101 16.84 7.95 -0.95
N ALA A 102 17.66 7.13 -0.30
CA ALA A 102 17.35 6.54 1.02
C ALA A 102 17.02 7.59 2.10
N GLY A 103 17.62 8.79 2.01
CA GLY A 103 17.35 9.93 2.91
C GLY A 103 16.36 10.96 2.36
N SER A 104 15.71 10.69 1.23
CA SER A 104 14.79 11.64 0.56
C SER A 104 13.49 11.76 1.35
N MET A 105 13.32 12.91 2.02
CA MET A 105 12.13 13.28 2.77
C MET A 105 11.41 14.40 2.04
N PRO A 106 10.18 14.19 1.53
CA PRO A 106 9.44 15.22 0.84
C PRO A 106 9.00 16.33 1.79
N SER A 107 8.94 17.56 1.29
CA SER A 107 8.53 18.74 2.07
C SER A 107 7.03 18.79 2.38
N GLY A 108 6.22 17.97 1.70
CA GLY A 108 4.77 17.96 1.82
C GLY A 108 4.15 16.65 1.35
N ASP A 109 2.85 16.51 1.59
CA ASP A 109 2.05 15.39 1.10
C ASP A 109 1.77 15.55 -0.40
N ALA A 110 1.76 14.44 -1.14
CA ALA A 110 1.17 14.40 -2.46
C ALA A 110 -0.32 14.79 -2.41
N PHE A 111 -0.87 15.26 -3.53
CA PHE A 111 -2.28 15.72 -3.54
C PHE A 111 -3.25 14.60 -3.12
N ILE A 112 -3.02 13.37 -3.58
CA ILE A 112 -3.81 12.20 -3.19
C ILE A 112 -3.68 11.88 -1.71
N VAL A 113 -2.54 12.14 -1.09
CA VAL A 113 -2.29 11.92 0.34
C VAL A 113 -3.05 12.93 1.18
N CYS A 114 -3.10 14.20 0.75
CA CYS A 114 -3.98 15.21 1.35
C CYS A 114 -5.45 14.77 1.33
N LYS A 115 -5.93 14.20 0.22
CA LYS A 115 -7.30 13.68 0.09
C LYS A 115 -7.54 12.48 1.01
N LEU A 116 -6.61 11.53 1.09
CA LEU A 116 -6.70 10.39 1.99
C LEU A 116 -6.77 10.81 3.47
N ARG A 117 -5.90 11.75 3.88
CA ARG A 117 -5.95 12.30 5.25
C ARG A 117 -7.26 13.03 5.53
N ALA A 118 -7.76 13.82 4.59
CA ALA A 118 -9.06 14.48 4.73
C ALA A 118 -10.23 13.50 4.84
N ALA A 119 -10.16 12.36 4.16
CA ALA A 119 -11.13 11.26 4.28
C ALA A 119 -11.00 10.47 5.60
N GLY A 120 -9.95 10.73 6.39
CA GLY A 120 -9.67 10.04 7.65
C GLY A 120 -8.98 8.70 7.48
N ALA A 121 -8.34 8.43 6.34
CA ALA A 121 -7.52 7.24 6.18
C ALA A 121 -6.27 7.29 7.08
N VAL A 122 -5.81 6.14 7.54
CA VAL A 122 -4.55 6.01 8.31
C VAL A 122 -3.46 5.55 7.35
N LEU A 123 -2.40 6.33 7.19
CA LEU A 123 -1.31 5.98 6.28
C LEU A 123 -0.38 4.98 6.98
N LEU A 124 -0.43 3.71 6.58
CA LEU A 124 0.26 2.63 7.28
C LEU A 124 1.75 2.57 6.96
N GLY A 125 2.16 3.07 5.80
CA GLY A 125 3.57 3.08 5.38
C GLY A 125 3.76 3.25 3.88
N LYS A 126 4.95 2.86 3.42
CA LYS A 126 5.40 2.90 2.03
C LYS A 126 5.70 1.48 1.55
N GLY A 127 5.09 1.07 0.43
CA GLY A 127 5.27 -0.24 -0.17
C GLY A 127 6.48 -0.28 -1.11
N THR A 128 7.17 -1.43 -1.14
CA THR A 128 8.25 -1.67 -2.11
C THR A 128 7.74 -1.57 -3.54
N LEU A 129 8.67 -1.42 -4.49
CA LEU A 129 8.40 -1.32 -5.92
C LEU A 129 9.56 -1.87 -6.72
N THR A 130 9.34 -2.11 -8.01
CA THR A 130 10.48 -2.13 -8.96
C THR A 130 11.10 -0.74 -8.99
N GLU A 131 12.40 -0.64 -8.74
CA GLU A 131 13.13 0.63 -8.59
C GLU A 131 12.88 1.62 -9.74
N PHE A 132 12.73 2.91 -9.41
CA PHE A 132 12.32 3.99 -10.33
C PHE A 132 11.11 3.61 -11.19
N ALA A 133 10.15 2.93 -10.57
CA ALA A 133 8.94 2.44 -11.21
C ALA A 133 9.18 1.59 -12.48
N ASN A 134 10.29 0.83 -12.51
CA ASN A 134 10.77 0.02 -13.65
C ASN A 134 11.29 0.85 -14.84
N PHE A 135 11.80 2.05 -14.58
CA PHE A 135 12.36 2.95 -15.60
C PHE A 135 13.81 3.38 -15.28
N PHE A 136 14.62 2.44 -14.79
CA PHE A 136 16.06 2.66 -14.52
C PHE A 136 16.96 2.01 -15.58
N GLY A 137 16.59 0.83 -16.11
CA GLY A 137 17.37 0.13 -17.13
C GLY A 137 16.59 -0.99 -17.82
N THR A 138 17.19 -1.59 -18.85
CA THR A 138 16.61 -2.72 -19.58
C THR A 138 16.77 -4.02 -18.80
N GLY A 139 15.73 -4.86 -18.77
CA GLY A 139 15.80 -6.18 -18.13
C GLY A 139 15.81 -6.14 -16.59
N MET A 140 15.30 -5.05 -16.01
CA MET A 140 15.18 -4.95 -14.55
C MET A 140 14.31 -6.09 -13.99
N PRO A 141 14.76 -6.73 -12.90
CA PRO A 141 13.94 -7.71 -12.22
C PRO A 141 12.70 -7.07 -11.59
N THR A 142 11.53 -7.57 -11.94
CA THR A 142 10.27 -7.10 -11.39
C THR A 142 10.21 -7.29 -9.87
N GLY A 143 9.79 -6.25 -9.15
CA GLY A 143 9.65 -6.27 -7.69
C GLY A 143 10.97 -6.15 -6.92
N TYR A 144 12.08 -5.90 -7.60
CA TYR A 144 13.37 -5.61 -6.99
C TYR A 144 13.64 -4.11 -6.89
N SER A 145 14.27 -3.70 -5.79
CA SER A 145 14.91 -2.39 -5.70
C SER A 145 16.22 -2.46 -4.93
N SER A 146 17.16 -1.55 -5.22
CA SER A 146 18.46 -1.56 -4.54
C SER A 146 18.35 -1.32 -3.03
N LEU A 147 17.37 -0.52 -2.60
CA LEU A 147 17.12 -0.23 -1.18
C LEU A 147 16.33 -1.34 -0.48
N GLY A 148 15.36 -1.95 -1.18
CA GLY A 148 14.41 -2.89 -0.59
C GLY A 148 14.69 -4.37 -0.83
N GLY A 149 15.53 -4.71 -1.80
CA GLY A 149 15.66 -6.08 -2.31
C GLY A 149 14.42 -6.54 -3.07
N PHE A 150 14.22 -7.85 -3.17
CA PHE A 150 13.09 -8.48 -3.85
C PHE A 150 11.85 -8.59 -2.94
N GLY A 151 10.70 -8.13 -3.42
CA GLY A 151 9.40 -8.57 -2.91
C GLY A 151 9.09 -9.99 -3.38
N LEU A 152 8.46 -10.81 -2.53
CA LEU A 152 8.09 -12.19 -2.84
C LEU A 152 6.56 -12.35 -2.95
N ASN A 153 6.11 -13.16 -3.90
CA ASN A 153 4.69 -13.38 -4.14
C ASN A 153 4.11 -14.25 -3.01
N PRO A 154 3.05 -13.84 -2.30
CA PRO A 154 2.55 -14.61 -1.17
C PRO A 154 2.00 -16.00 -1.52
N TYR A 155 1.66 -16.27 -2.79
CA TYR A 155 1.28 -17.62 -3.24
C TYR A 155 2.45 -18.62 -3.22
N ASP A 156 3.69 -18.15 -3.42
CA ASP A 156 4.92 -18.91 -3.23
C ASP A 156 6.04 -17.95 -2.79
N PRO A 157 6.20 -17.70 -1.49
CA PRO A 157 7.09 -16.68 -0.96
C PRO A 157 8.53 -17.21 -0.83
N ARG A 158 8.99 -17.96 -1.84
CA ARG A 158 10.35 -18.50 -1.90
C ARG A 158 11.15 -17.80 -3.00
N PRO A 159 12.43 -17.50 -2.74
CA PRO A 159 13.35 -17.14 -3.81
C PRO A 159 13.58 -18.35 -4.72
N MET A 160 13.88 -18.08 -5.98
CA MET A 160 14.25 -19.07 -6.98
C MET A 160 15.49 -19.84 -6.50
N PRO A 161 15.43 -21.18 -6.39
CA PRO A 161 16.57 -21.98 -5.96
C PRO A 161 17.80 -21.75 -6.86
N GLY A 162 18.94 -21.41 -6.26
CA GLY A 162 20.19 -21.11 -6.99
C GLY A 162 20.19 -19.78 -7.75
N GLY A 163 19.17 -18.92 -7.57
CA GLY A 163 19.07 -17.60 -8.19
C GLY A 163 19.71 -16.47 -7.37
N ASP A 164 19.52 -15.24 -7.85
CA ASP A 164 19.98 -13.98 -7.25
C ASP A 164 19.04 -13.43 -6.15
N GLY A 165 18.14 -14.27 -5.64
CA GLY A 165 17.09 -13.88 -4.69
C GLY A 165 15.75 -13.52 -5.34
N ARG A 166 15.64 -13.50 -6.68
CA ARG A 166 14.37 -13.29 -7.37
C ARG A 166 13.30 -14.32 -6.96
N PRO A 167 12.01 -13.98 -6.94
CA PRO A 167 10.98 -14.91 -6.50
C PRO A 167 10.73 -16.04 -7.52
N VAL A 168 10.32 -17.22 -7.03
CA VAL A 168 9.85 -18.33 -7.88
C VAL A 168 8.63 -17.90 -8.69
N LEU A 169 7.65 -17.29 -8.04
CA LEU A 169 6.49 -16.67 -8.67
C LEU A 169 6.69 -15.16 -8.77
N GLN A 170 6.57 -14.62 -9.99
CA GLN A 170 6.70 -13.19 -10.22
C GLN A 170 5.63 -12.43 -9.44
N THR A 171 6.00 -11.26 -8.90
CA THR A 171 5.10 -10.38 -8.14
C THR A 171 4.38 -9.38 -9.03
N GLY A 172 4.76 -9.28 -10.32
CA GLY A 172 4.36 -8.16 -11.18
C GLY A 172 4.92 -6.83 -10.67
N GLY A 173 4.80 -5.77 -11.45
CA GLY A 173 5.36 -4.49 -11.05
C GLY A 173 5.05 -3.37 -12.03
N SER A 174 5.40 -2.13 -11.70
CA SER A 174 6.28 -1.76 -10.60
C SER A 174 5.62 -1.62 -9.22
N SER A 175 4.29 -1.64 -9.07
CA SER A 175 3.63 -1.56 -7.74
C SER A 175 3.62 -2.92 -6.99
N SER A 176 4.77 -3.58 -6.90
CA SER A 176 4.90 -4.93 -6.31
C SER A 176 4.46 -4.96 -4.83
N GLY A 177 4.99 -4.06 -3.99
CA GLY A 177 4.66 -3.97 -2.56
C GLY A 177 3.17 -3.79 -2.29
N PRO A 178 2.48 -2.81 -2.93
CA PRO A 178 1.02 -2.70 -2.88
C PRO A 178 0.27 -4.00 -3.21
N GLY A 179 0.64 -4.72 -4.28
CA GLY A 179 0.02 -5.99 -4.65
C GLY A 179 0.23 -7.09 -3.60
N ILE A 180 1.47 -7.26 -3.15
CA ILE A 180 1.87 -8.25 -2.13
C ILE A 180 1.15 -7.97 -0.80
N ALA A 181 1.17 -6.73 -0.32
CA ALA A 181 0.60 -6.35 0.97
C ALA A 181 -0.92 -6.55 1.04
N VAL A 182 -1.63 -6.25 -0.06
CA VAL A 182 -3.08 -6.44 -0.14
C VAL A 182 -3.44 -7.93 -0.16
N ASN A 183 -2.72 -8.74 -0.94
CA ASN A 183 -2.92 -10.20 -0.98
C ASN A 183 -2.65 -10.83 0.40
N ALA A 184 -1.50 -10.52 1.00
CA ALA A 184 -1.09 -11.09 2.29
C ALA A 184 -1.87 -10.54 3.50
N ASN A 185 -2.91 -9.71 3.27
CA ASN A 185 -3.69 -9.05 4.32
C ASN A 185 -2.82 -8.27 5.32
N LEU A 186 -1.78 -7.60 4.83
CA LEU A 186 -0.91 -6.73 5.62
C LEU A 186 -1.44 -5.29 5.67
N VAL A 187 -2.41 -4.98 4.80
CA VAL A 187 -3.15 -3.71 4.78
C VAL A 187 -4.58 -3.93 4.28
N SER A 188 -5.47 -2.97 4.53
CA SER A 188 -6.84 -3.02 4.01
C SER A 188 -6.86 -2.79 2.50
N VAL A 189 -6.26 -1.68 2.04
CA VAL A 189 -6.12 -1.29 0.63
C VAL A 189 -4.79 -0.58 0.40
N ALA A 190 -4.36 -0.48 -0.86
CA ALA A 190 -3.13 0.20 -1.23
C ALA A 190 -3.30 1.09 -2.46
N VAL A 191 -2.41 2.06 -2.63
CA VAL A 191 -2.30 2.89 -3.83
C VAL A 191 -1.04 2.51 -4.60
N GLY A 192 -1.22 2.11 -5.85
CA GLY A 192 -0.15 1.92 -6.83
C GLY A 192 -0.06 3.08 -7.81
N THR A 193 0.94 3.04 -8.68
CA THR A 193 1.07 3.95 -9.83
C THR A 193 1.32 3.16 -11.10
N GLU A 194 0.77 3.64 -12.20
CA GLU A 194 0.92 3.02 -13.51
C GLU A 194 1.23 4.01 -14.61
N THR A 195 2.29 3.70 -15.34
CA THR A 195 2.60 4.22 -16.69
C THR A 195 2.11 3.22 -17.73
N SER A 196 2.55 1.96 -17.61
CA SER A 196 2.09 0.83 -18.42
C SER A 196 2.16 -0.45 -17.58
N GLY A 197 1.02 -1.04 -17.24
CA GLY A 197 0.89 -2.29 -16.47
C GLY A 197 1.26 -2.21 -14.98
N SER A 198 1.81 -1.10 -14.47
CA SER A 198 2.38 -1.07 -13.11
C SER A 198 1.41 -1.10 -11.94
N ILE A 199 0.09 -1.05 -12.15
CA ILE A 199 -0.98 -1.39 -11.21
C ILE A 199 -1.58 -2.74 -11.60
N LEU A 200 -1.90 -2.94 -12.88
CA LEU A 200 -2.61 -4.14 -13.36
C LEU A 200 -1.78 -5.43 -13.29
N SER A 201 -0.49 -5.37 -13.65
CA SER A 201 0.46 -6.48 -13.58
C SER A 201 0.62 -7.01 -12.15
N PRO A 202 1.01 -6.19 -11.14
CA PRO A 202 1.11 -6.69 -9.78
C PRO A 202 -0.24 -7.09 -9.19
N ALA A 203 -1.34 -6.44 -9.57
CA ALA A 203 -2.67 -6.88 -9.13
C ALA A 203 -2.99 -8.29 -9.64
N SER A 204 -2.80 -8.55 -10.93
CA SER A 204 -3.02 -9.86 -11.55
C SER A 204 -2.09 -10.93 -10.97
N SER A 205 -0.79 -10.65 -10.86
CA SER A 205 0.19 -11.62 -10.34
C SER A 205 -0.03 -12.00 -8.88
N ASN A 206 -0.60 -11.10 -8.07
CA ASN A 206 -0.92 -11.35 -6.67
C ASN A 206 -2.42 -11.65 -6.45
N GLY A 207 -3.22 -11.91 -7.48
CA GLY A 207 -4.62 -12.31 -7.32
C GLY A 207 -5.49 -11.28 -6.59
N VAL A 208 -5.24 -9.98 -6.82
CA VAL A 208 -6.01 -8.87 -6.22
C VAL A 208 -6.56 -7.96 -7.32
N VAL A 209 -7.48 -7.07 -6.96
CA VAL A 209 -8.06 -6.08 -7.87
C VAL A 209 -7.13 -4.88 -7.97
N GLY A 210 -6.88 -4.40 -9.19
CA GLY A 210 -6.20 -3.14 -9.47
C GLY A 210 -6.99 -2.33 -10.50
N ILE A 211 -7.15 -1.03 -10.27
CA ILE A 211 -7.81 -0.12 -11.21
C ILE A 211 -6.80 0.91 -11.69
N LYS A 212 -6.54 0.92 -13.00
CA LYS A 212 -5.83 2.01 -13.66
C LYS A 212 -6.85 3.01 -14.20
N PRO A 213 -7.08 4.16 -13.55
CA PRO A 213 -8.07 5.11 -14.03
C PRO A 213 -7.64 5.80 -15.34
N THR A 214 -8.57 6.56 -15.91
CA THR A 214 -8.29 7.49 -17.01
C THR A 214 -7.27 8.53 -16.54
N VAL A 215 -6.26 8.81 -17.37
CA VAL A 215 -5.25 9.85 -17.07
C VAL A 215 -5.96 11.18 -16.89
N GLY A 216 -5.69 11.86 -15.78
CA GLY A 216 -6.34 13.12 -15.39
C GLY A 216 -7.46 12.98 -14.35
N LEU A 217 -8.00 11.77 -14.11
CA LEU A 217 -8.97 11.56 -13.03
C LEU A 217 -8.34 11.80 -11.65
N VAL A 218 -7.11 11.32 -11.47
CA VAL A 218 -6.34 11.41 -10.22
C VAL A 218 -5.12 12.30 -10.44
N SER A 219 -4.91 13.27 -9.55
CA SER A 219 -3.73 14.15 -9.60
C SER A 219 -2.43 13.36 -9.38
N ARG A 220 -1.39 13.67 -10.16
CA ARG A 220 -0.03 13.12 -9.96
C ARG A 220 0.92 14.08 -9.22
N HIS A 221 0.42 15.17 -8.64
CA HIS A 221 1.27 16.08 -7.87
C HIS A 221 1.83 15.39 -6.63
N GLY A 222 3.16 15.44 -6.46
CA GLY A 222 3.87 14.73 -5.40
C GLY A 222 4.06 13.23 -5.68
N ILE A 223 4.09 12.82 -6.94
CA ILE A 223 4.44 11.45 -7.35
C ILE A 223 5.67 11.52 -8.23
N LEU A 224 6.72 10.75 -7.91
CA LEU A 224 7.91 10.67 -8.77
C LEU A 224 7.50 10.10 -10.14
N PRO A 225 7.65 10.87 -11.22
CA PRO A 225 7.04 10.55 -12.51
C PRO A 225 7.93 9.66 -13.37
N ILE A 226 7.31 9.02 -14.36
CA ILE A 226 7.96 8.55 -15.60
C ILE A 226 7.54 9.45 -16.76
N THR A 227 6.23 9.62 -17.00
CA THR A 227 5.72 10.47 -18.08
C THR A 227 4.34 11.06 -17.78
N ALA A 228 4.16 12.33 -18.15
CA ALA A 228 2.90 13.03 -17.99
C ALA A 228 1.76 12.47 -18.88
N ASP A 229 2.06 11.72 -19.93
CA ASP A 229 1.05 11.26 -20.89
C ASP A 229 0.32 9.99 -20.44
N GLN A 230 0.94 9.21 -19.54
CA GLN A 230 0.43 7.89 -19.16
C GLN A 230 0.30 7.72 -17.64
N ASP A 231 1.09 8.44 -16.85
CA ASP A 231 1.13 8.24 -15.41
C ASP A 231 -0.20 8.55 -14.74
N THR A 232 -0.64 7.60 -13.92
CA THR A 232 -1.73 7.78 -12.96
C THR A 232 -1.50 6.96 -11.70
N ALA A 233 -1.97 7.44 -10.56
CA ALA A 233 -2.18 6.61 -9.37
C ALA A 233 -3.50 5.86 -9.48
N GLY A 234 -3.63 4.75 -8.76
CA GLY A 234 -4.87 3.99 -8.70
C GLY A 234 -4.90 2.97 -7.55
N PRO A 235 -6.10 2.52 -7.16
CA PRO A 235 -6.28 1.63 -6.04
C PRO A 235 -5.88 0.19 -6.40
N ILE A 236 -5.35 -0.52 -5.41
CA ILE A 236 -5.31 -1.98 -5.42
C ILE A 236 -5.88 -2.50 -4.09
N ALA A 237 -6.79 -3.47 -4.19
CA ALA A 237 -7.59 -3.99 -3.08
C ALA A 237 -7.98 -5.46 -3.34
N ARG A 238 -8.46 -6.19 -2.33
CA ARG A 238 -8.91 -7.58 -2.51
C ARG A 238 -10.26 -7.68 -3.24
N THR A 239 -11.09 -6.64 -3.12
CA THR A 239 -12.42 -6.61 -3.72
C THR A 239 -12.60 -5.39 -4.62
N VAL A 240 -13.48 -5.49 -5.61
CA VAL A 240 -13.87 -4.35 -6.47
C VAL A 240 -14.50 -3.24 -5.64
N THR A 241 -15.31 -3.60 -4.63
CA THR A 241 -15.92 -2.65 -3.70
C THR A 241 -14.88 -1.81 -2.97
N ASP A 242 -13.85 -2.44 -2.40
CA ASP A 242 -12.81 -1.72 -1.66
C ASP A 242 -11.94 -0.87 -2.59
N ALA A 243 -11.68 -1.35 -3.81
CA ALA A 243 -10.99 -0.56 -4.83
C ALA A 243 -11.80 0.68 -5.23
N ALA A 244 -13.12 0.54 -5.41
CA ALA A 244 -14.02 1.64 -5.75
C ALA A 244 -14.22 2.64 -4.59
N ILE A 245 -14.16 2.18 -3.34
CA ILE A 245 -14.19 3.07 -2.15
C ILE A 245 -12.93 3.93 -2.06
N LEU A 246 -11.78 3.39 -2.49
CA LEU A 246 -10.50 4.10 -2.46
C LEU A 246 -10.33 5.10 -3.62
N LEU A 247 -10.96 4.84 -4.78
CA LEU A 247 -10.88 5.68 -5.98
C LEU A 247 -11.63 7.02 -5.82
#